data_AF-A0A949CRY4-F1
#
_entry.id   AF-A0A949CRY4-F1
#
_cell.length_a   1.000
_cell.length_b   1.000
_cell.length_c   1.000
_cell.angle_alpha   90.00
_cell.angle_beta   90.00
_cell.angle_gamma   90.00
#
_symmetry.space_group_name_H-M   'P 1'
#
loop_
_entity.id
_entity.type
_entity.pdbx_description
1 polymer ?
#
loop_
_entity_poly.entity_id
_entity_poly.type
_entity_poly.pdbx_seq_one_letter_code
_entity_poly.pdbx_strand_id
1 'polypeptide(L)'
;MTKAAFSIKQGEVLFANSSNLEPMWSRELPSEPSSVTIIKDYTNRYFCSFVVEIQPVQVDAKNQNIGIDLGNNPFAVMSDGSKAERPNYSKHVRKMHKLQKTLVGQQKGSRSQEAKCVQPGVSNGAS
;
A
#
# COMPACT_ATOMS: atom_id res chain seq x y z
N MET A 1 2.70 12.16 12.74
CA MET A 1 2.11 13.21 13.61
C MET A 1 0.84 12.65 14.24
N THR A 2 0.57 12.97 15.51
CA THR A 2 -0.60 12.47 16.25
C THR A 2 -1.71 13.54 16.31
N LYS A 3 -2.92 13.14 16.72
CA LYS A 3 -4.18 13.90 16.65
C LYS A 3 -4.12 15.38 17.07
N ALA A 4 -3.23 15.78 17.98
CA ALA A 4 -3.08 17.17 18.42
C ALA A 4 -2.44 18.11 17.37
N ALA A 5 -1.77 17.56 16.36
CA ALA A 5 -0.94 18.34 15.44
C ALA A 5 -1.55 18.49 14.04
N PHE A 6 -2.70 17.87 13.77
CA PHE A 6 -3.39 17.95 12.48
C PHE A 6 -4.91 17.84 12.64
N SER A 7 -5.67 18.37 11.69
CA SER A 7 -7.13 18.26 11.61
C SER A 7 -7.55 18.12 10.15
N ILE A 8 -8.68 17.48 9.88
CA ILE A 8 -9.23 17.38 8.54
C ILE A 8 -10.55 18.14 8.51
N LYS A 9 -10.67 19.12 7.61
CA LYS A 9 -11.92 19.89 7.40
C LYS A 9 -12.15 20.07 5.92
N GLN A 10 -13.38 19.77 5.47
CA GLN A 10 -13.81 20.01 4.08
C GLN A 10 -12.89 19.38 3.00
N GLY A 11 -12.22 18.27 3.33
CA GLY A 11 -11.28 17.59 2.43
C GLY A 11 -9.84 18.09 2.49
N GLU A 12 -9.57 19.15 3.28
CA GLU A 12 -8.23 19.67 3.52
C GLU A 12 -7.61 19.07 4.78
N VAL A 13 -6.29 18.91 4.76
CA VAL A 13 -5.48 18.55 5.93
C VAL A 13 -4.84 19.82 6.48
N LEU A 14 -5.32 20.24 7.65
CA LEU A 14 -4.83 21.37 8.42
C LEU A 14 -3.73 20.90 9.35
N PHE A 15 -2.64 21.66 9.45
CA PHE A 15 -1.56 21.38 10.40
C PHE A 15 -1.43 22.54 11.37
N ALA A 16 -1.25 22.24 12.65
CA ALA A 16 -1.19 23.27 13.69
C ALA A 16 -0.04 24.26 13.49
N ASN A 17 1.07 23.82 12.87
CA ASN A 17 2.31 24.58 12.74
C ASN A 17 2.75 24.78 11.28
N SER A 18 1.91 24.48 10.29
CA SER A 18 2.27 24.61 8.86
C SER A 18 1.06 24.93 7.99
N SER A 19 1.30 25.24 6.72
CA SER A 19 0.24 25.51 5.74
C SER A 19 -0.67 24.29 5.54
N ASN A 20 -1.93 24.57 5.20
CA ASN A 20 -2.92 23.56 4.83
C ASN A 20 -2.50 22.84 3.55
N LEU A 21 -2.86 21.57 3.42
CA LEU A 21 -2.66 20.76 2.22
C LEU A 21 -3.99 20.24 1.71
N GLU A 22 -4.19 20.32 0.40
CA GLU A 22 -5.27 19.63 -0.32
C GLU A 22 -4.71 18.34 -0.92
N PRO A 23 -4.82 17.18 -0.25
CA PRO A 23 -4.35 15.94 -0.82
C PRO A 23 -5.32 15.43 -1.89
N MET A 24 -4.76 14.78 -2.93
CA MET A 24 -5.56 13.92 -3.79
C MET A 24 -5.93 12.65 -3.04
N TRP A 25 -7.20 12.53 -2.66
CA TRP A 25 -7.71 11.37 -1.93
C TRP A 25 -7.78 10.13 -2.83
N SER A 26 -7.10 9.06 -2.43
CA SER A 26 -7.20 7.75 -3.11
C SER A 26 -8.47 6.98 -2.72
N ARG A 27 -9.05 7.32 -1.57
CA ARG A 27 -10.31 6.82 -1.02
C ARG A 27 -10.78 7.74 0.10
N GLU A 28 -12.07 7.66 0.41
CA GLU A 28 -12.63 8.29 1.60
C GLU A 28 -12.13 7.62 2.89
N LEU A 29 -12.05 8.40 3.97
CA LEU A 29 -11.66 7.88 5.27
C LEU A 29 -12.88 7.29 5.99
N PRO A 30 -12.82 6.04 6.45
CA PRO A 30 -13.96 5.38 7.11
C PRO A 30 -14.26 5.94 8.51
N SER A 31 -13.31 6.63 9.12
CA SER A 31 -13.45 7.29 10.42
C SER A 31 -12.43 8.41 10.57
N GLU A 32 -12.54 9.18 11.66
CA GLU A 32 -11.56 10.21 11.98
C GLU A 32 -10.17 9.57 12.26
N PRO A 33 -9.10 10.03 11.59
CA PRO A 33 -7.79 9.43 11.77
C PRO A 33 -7.14 9.79 13.11
N SER A 34 -6.44 8.83 13.69
CA SER A 34 -5.66 9.00 14.93
C SER A 34 -4.28 9.63 14.67
N SER A 35 -3.72 9.38 13.49
CA SER A 35 -2.42 9.92 13.07
C SER A 35 -2.33 10.07 11.56
N VAL A 36 -1.44 10.99 11.15
CA VAL A 36 -1.06 11.20 9.76
C VAL A 36 0.46 11.11 9.63
N THR A 37 0.92 10.45 8.57
CA THR A 37 2.33 10.36 8.19
C THR A 37 2.49 10.91 6.78
N ILE A 38 3.32 11.94 6.65
CA ILE A 38 3.70 12.51 5.36
C ILE A 38 5.06 11.94 4.97
N ILE A 39 5.13 11.31 3.81
CA ILE A 39 6.36 10.73 3.27
C ILE A 39 6.67 11.40 1.95
N LYS A 40 7.91 11.84 1.80
CA LYS A 40 8.43 12.30 0.52
C LYS A 40 9.20 11.17 -0.13
N ASP A 41 8.84 10.81 -1.36
CA ASP A 41 9.59 9.82 -2.11
C ASP A 41 10.84 10.42 -2.78
N TYR A 42 11.68 9.57 -3.35
CA TYR A 42 12.90 9.98 -4.08
C TYR A 42 12.62 10.79 -5.36
N THR A 43 11.35 10.99 -5.71
CA THR A 43 10.90 11.65 -6.94
C THR A 43 10.25 13.00 -6.66
N ASN A 44 10.43 13.53 -5.44
CA ASN A 44 9.82 14.76 -4.94
C ASN A 44 8.28 14.72 -4.85
N ARG A 45 7.66 13.53 -4.79
CA ARG A 45 6.22 13.41 -4.53
C ARG A 45 5.97 13.22 -3.04
N TYR A 46 4.90 13.81 -2.55
CA TYR A 46 4.45 13.67 -1.17
C TYR A 46 3.26 12.73 -1.10
N PHE A 47 3.27 11.84 -0.11
CA PHE A 47 2.18 10.92 0.20
C PHE A 47 1.73 11.15 1.63
N CYS A 48 0.41 11.20 1.83
CA CYS A 48 -0.19 11.24 3.17
C CYS A 48 -0.84 9.88 3.47
N SER A 49 -0.41 9.26 4.57
CA SER A 49 -0.99 8.03 5.08
C SER A 49 -1.69 8.31 6.41
N PHE A 50 -2.94 7.86 6.53
CA PHE A 50 -3.76 8.05 7.71
C PHE A 50 -3.97 6.72 8.43
N VAL A 51 -3.85 6.74 9.76
CA VAL A 51 -4.26 5.62 10.60
C VAL A 51 -5.67 5.92 11.10
N VAL A 52 -6.61 5.01 10.85
CA VAL A 52 -8.04 5.15 11.17
C VAL A 52 -8.51 3.93 11.93
N GLU A 53 -9.48 4.10 12.82
CA GLU A 53 -10.16 2.98 13.47
C GLU A 53 -11.28 2.47 12.57
N ILE A 54 -11.39 1.15 12.41
CA ILE A 54 -12.43 0.53 11.60
C ILE A 54 -13.10 -0.53 12.46
N GLN A 55 -14.42 -0.48 12.55
CA GLN A 55 -15.18 -1.57 13.16
C GLN A 55 -15.16 -2.77 12.21
N PRO A 56 -14.65 -3.94 12.65
CA PRO A 56 -14.64 -5.11 11.80
C PRO A 56 -16.09 -5.56 11.54
N VAL A 57 -16.44 -5.69 10.27
CA VAL A 57 -17.72 -6.29 9.88
C VAL A 57 -17.67 -7.76 10.27
N GLN A 58 -18.45 -8.15 11.28
CA GLN A 58 -18.66 -9.55 11.62
C GLN A 58 -19.59 -10.13 10.56
N VAL A 59 -19.07 -11.08 9.79
CA VAL A 59 -19.84 -11.85 8.82
C VAL A 59 -19.95 -13.26 9.38
N ASP A 60 -21.16 -13.83 9.36
CA ASP A 60 -21.37 -15.19 9.80
C ASP A 60 -20.50 -16.14 8.96
N ALA A 61 -19.63 -16.88 9.64
CA ALA A 61 -18.81 -17.87 8.99
C ALA A 61 -19.71 -18.99 8.45
N LYS A 62 -19.74 -19.18 7.12
CA LYS A 62 -20.48 -20.28 6.49
C LYS A 62 -20.02 -21.66 6.97
N ASN A 63 -18.74 -21.78 7.33
CA ASN A 63 -18.12 -22.97 7.92
C ASN A 63 -17.34 -22.55 9.15
N GLN A 64 -17.72 -23.06 10.33
CA GLN A 64 -17.22 -22.51 11.60
C GLN A 64 -15.77 -22.87 11.93
N ASN A 65 -15.14 -23.85 11.27
CA ASN A 65 -13.72 -24.18 11.47
C ASN A 65 -13.13 -24.87 10.23
N ILE A 66 -12.20 -24.20 9.52
CA ILE A 66 -11.39 -24.80 8.46
C ILE A 66 -9.92 -24.52 8.80
N GLY A 67 -9.11 -25.59 8.86
CA GLY A 67 -7.65 -25.46 8.96
C GLY A 67 -7.05 -25.13 7.59
N ILE A 68 -6.11 -24.19 7.53
CA ILE A 68 -5.40 -23.80 6.30
C ILE A 68 -3.91 -24.11 6.49
N ASP A 69 -3.37 -25.01 5.67
CA ASP A 69 -1.93 -25.29 5.60
C ASP A 69 -1.32 -24.57 4.38
N LEU A 70 -0.29 -23.76 4.59
CA LEU A 70 0.35 -22.98 3.54
C LEU A 70 1.55 -23.74 2.96
N GLY A 71 1.48 -24.03 1.66
CA GLY A 71 2.45 -24.87 0.96
C GLY A 71 3.13 -24.16 -0.21
N ASN A 72 4.20 -24.79 -0.70
CA ASN A 72 4.83 -24.38 -1.96
C ASN A 72 4.03 -24.89 -3.18
N ASN A 73 3.39 -26.06 -3.06
CA ASN A 73 2.46 -26.61 -4.05
C ASN A 73 1.51 -27.65 -3.39
N PRO A 74 0.19 -27.41 -3.31
CA PRO A 74 -0.52 -26.18 -3.68
C PRO A 74 -0.22 -25.01 -2.72
N PHE A 75 -0.68 -23.78 -3.02
CA PHE A 75 -0.42 -22.60 -2.19
C PHE A 75 -1.06 -22.70 -0.81
N ALA A 76 -2.30 -23.21 -0.76
CA ALA A 76 -2.94 -23.55 0.50
C ALA A 76 -3.78 -24.82 0.36
N VAL A 77 -3.76 -25.67 1.38
CA VAL A 77 -4.65 -26.83 1.53
C VAL A 77 -5.59 -26.58 2.70
N MET A 78 -6.87 -26.81 2.48
CA MET A 78 -7.90 -26.69 3.51
C MET A 78 -8.26 -28.07 4.07
N SER A 79 -8.66 -28.11 5.34
CA SER A 79 -9.05 -29.37 6.02
C SER A 79 -10.28 -30.06 5.41
N ASP A 80 -11.07 -29.34 4.60
CA ASP A 80 -12.18 -29.90 3.81
C ASP A 80 -11.71 -30.55 2.48
N GLY A 81 -10.40 -30.58 2.23
CA GLY A 81 -9.79 -31.14 1.03
C GLY A 81 -9.68 -30.17 -0.15
N SER A 82 -10.24 -28.95 -0.03
CA SER A 82 -10.11 -27.93 -1.06
C SER A 82 -8.70 -27.33 -1.09
N LYS A 83 -8.32 -26.77 -2.24
CA LYS A 83 -6.96 -26.28 -2.51
C LYS A 83 -6.99 -24.93 -3.19
N ALA A 84 -6.15 -24.01 -2.72
CA ALA A 84 -5.90 -22.74 -3.39
C ALA A 84 -4.58 -22.83 -4.17
N GLU A 85 -4.62 -22.45 -5.44
CA GLU A 85 -3.45 -22.41 -6.31
C GLU A 85 -2.68 -21.09 -6.17
N ARG A 86 -1.37 -21.14 -6.40
CA ARG A 86 -0.53 -19.94 -6.34
C ARG A 86 -0.75 -19.08 -7.58
N PRO A 87 -1.05 -17.77 -7.45
CA PRO A 87 -1.08 -16.89 -8.60
C PRO A 87 0.32 -16.80 -9.24
N ASN A 88 0.39 -16.77 -10.57
CA ASN A 88 1.66 -16.77 -11.28
C ASN A 88 2.29 -15.36 -11.33
N TYR A 89 3.17 -15.07 -10.37
CA TYR A 89 3.92 -13.81 -10.32
C TYR A 89 5.28 -13.85 -11.02
N SER A 90 5.63 -14.93 -11.74
CA SER A 90 6.98 -15.14 -12.29
C SER A 90 7.47 -13.99 -13.18
N LYS A 91 6.59 -13.41 -14.00
CA LYS A 91 6.90 -12.25 -14.86
C LYS A 91 7.26 -11.02 -14.02
N HIS A 92 6.47 -10.73 -12.99
CA HIS A 92 6.68 -9.60 -12.09
C HIS A 92 7.97 -9.77 -11.29
N VAL A 93 8.21 -10.95 -10.72
CA VAL A 93 9.44 -11.26 -9.97
C VAL A 93 10.67 -11.11 -10.85
N ARG A 94 10.65 -11.62 -12.09
CA ARG A 94 11.75 -11.42 -13.05
C ARG A 94 11.98 -9.95 -13.36
N LYS A 95 10.92 -9.15 -13.55
CA LYS A 95 11.02 -7.71 -13.78
C LYS A 95 11.64 -6.99 -12.57
N MET A 96 11.16 -7.28 -11.36
CA MET A 96 11.67 -6.71 -10.11
C MET A 96 13.15 -7.02 -9.92
N HIS A 97 13.56 -8.28 -10.11
CA HIS A 97 14.96 -8.67 -9.97
C HIS A 97 15.87 -7.97 -10.99
N LYS A 98 15.43 -7.80 -12.23
CA LYS A 98 16.18 -7.05 -13.27
C LYS A 98 16.34 -5.58 -12.88
N LEU A 99 15.27 -4.94 -12.40
CA LEU A 99 15.29 -3.55 -11.95
C LEU A 99 16.22 -3.37 -10.74
N GLN A 100 16.07 -4.22 -9.71
CA GLN A 100 16.92 -4.20 -8.53
C GLN A 100 18.41 -4.39 -8.87
N LYS A 101 18.76 -5.38 -9.69
CA LYS A 101 20.15 -5.61 -10.13
C LYS A 101 20.74 -4.39 -10.87
N THR A 102 19.92 -3.75 -11.70
CA THR A 102 20.34 -2.55 -12.44
C THR A 102 20.56 -1.37 -11.50
N LEU A 103 19.74 -1.21 -10.47
CA LEU A 103 19.86 -0.12 -9.49
C LEU A 103 21.12 -0.26 -8.61
N VAL A 104 21.50 -1.48 -8.21
CA VAL A 104 22.69 -1.73 -7.38
C VAL A 104 23.98 -1.29 -8.08
N GLY A 105 24.06 -1.46 -9.41
CA GLY A 105 25.24 -1.09 -10.19
C GLY A 105 25.34 0.39 -10.57
N GLN A 106 24.36 1.22 -10.19
CA GLN A 106 24.34 2.65 -10.55
C GLN A 106 24.86 3.53 -9.42
N GLN A 107 25.49 4.64 -9.77
CA GLN A 107 25.89 5.66 -8.81
C GLN A 107 24.64 6.20 -8.08
N LYS A 108 24.67 6.12 -6.75
CA LYS A 108 23.61 6.63 -5.87
C LYS A 108 23.37 8.11 -6.14
N GLY A 109 22.11 8.50 -6.35
CA GLY A 109 21.73 9.89 -6.66
C GLY A 109 22.00 10.33 -8.10
N SER A 110 22.35 9.42 -9.00
CA SER A 110 22.43 9.75 -10.43
C SER A 110 21.02 9.92 -11.02
N ARG A 111 20.87 10.86 -11.97
CA ARG A 111 19.61 11.13 -12.69
C ARG A 111 19.00 9.87 -13.33
N SER A 112 19.85 8.93 -13.77
CA SER A 112 19.45 7.65 -14.36
C SER A 112 18.91 6.64 -13.33
N GLN A 113 19.36 6.72 -12.07
CA GLN A 113 18.86 5.91 -10.96
C GLN A 113 17.52 6.45 -10.48
N GLU A 114 17.42 7.77 -10.33
CA GLU A 114 16.19 8.46 -9.93
C GLU A 114 15.05 8.14 -10.90
N ALA A 115 15.27 8.30 -12.21
CA ALA A 115 14.27 8.01 -13.24
C ALA A 115 13.69 6.57 -13.17
N LYS A 116 14.48 5.58 -12.72
CA LYS A 116 14.05 4.18 -12.61
C LYS A 116 13.31 3.87 -11.31
N CYS A 117 13.61 4.58 -10.23
CA CYS A 117 12.86 4.49 -8.98
C CYS A 117 11.44 5.08 -9.10
N VAL A 118 11.20 5.95 -10.11
CA VAL A 118 9.93 6.70 -10.26
C VAL A 118 8.73 5.88 -10.74
N GLN A 119 8.92 4.64 -11.22
CA GLN A 119 7.82 3.83 -11.74
C GLN A 119 7.30 2.76 -10.75
N PRO A 120 6.31 3.07 -9.91
CA PRO A 120 5.28 2.12 -9.51
C PRO A 120 4.05 2.34 -10.39
N GLY A 121 3.59 1.28 -11.05
CA GLY A 121 2.42 1.33 -11.93
C GLY A 121 1.17 1.77 -11.18
N VAL A 122 0.60 2.90 -11.62
CA VAL A 122 -0.82 3.20 -11.43
C VAL A 122 -1.50 2.76 -12.73
N SER A 123 -1.99 1.53 -12.77
CA SER A 123 -2.98 1.16 -13.78
C SER A 123 -4.28 1.84 -13.39
N ASN A 124 -4.57 2.98 -14.01
CA ASN A 124 -5.93 3.54 -14.00
C ASN A 124 -6.84 2.56 -14.74
N GLY A 125 -7.47 1.66 -14.00
CA GLY A 125 -8.62 0.90 -14.46
C GLY A 125 -9.86 1.77 -14.30
N ALA A 126 -10.12 2.61 -15.30
CA ALA A 126 -11.40 3.27 -15.50
C ALA A 126 -11.98 2.74 -16.81
N SER A 127 -12.95 1.83 -16.71
CA SER A 127 -14.09 1.63 -17.62
C SER A 127 -15.02 0.61 -16.98
#